data_AF-A0A1B1B453-F1
#
_entry.id   AF-A0A1B1B453-F1
#
_cell.length_a   1.000
_cell.length_b   1.000
_cell.length_c   1.000
_cell.angle_alpha   90.00
_cell.angle_beta   90.00
_cell.angle_gamma   90.00
#
_symmetry.space_group_name_H-M   'P 1'
#
loop_
_entity.id
_entity.type
_entity.pdbx_description
1 polymer ?
#
loop_
_entity_poly.entity_id
_entity_poly.type
_entity_poly.pdbx_seq_one_letter_code
_entity_poly.pdbx_strand_id
1 'polypeptide(L)'
;MHSDVLRWLQAQLGPDVDTTDLTRRYQRLGSARAVALEVLQERIAVLVAEPLKVTVNGVVTIDNSANVAALERRAAHITEADAPDDASPPSHSLLTTVQLFSRPRR
;
A
#
# COMPACT_ATOMS: atom_id res chain seq x y z
N MET A 1 -11.01 11.41 7.12
CA MET A 1 -10.36 10.12 6.83
C MET A 1 -10.77 9.13 7.91
N HIS A 2 -11.17 7.92 7.54
CA HIS A 2 -11.60 6.90 8.51
C HIS A 2 -10.41 6.29 9.26
N SER A 3 -10.62 5.77 10.47
CA SER A 3 -9.56 5.16 11.29
C SER A 3 -8.90 3.96 10.61
N ASP A 4 -9.66 3.19 9.82
CA ASP A 4 -9.15 2.01 9.14
C ASP A 4 -8.25 2.36 7.94
N VAL A 5 -8.59 3.43 7.24
CA VAL A 5 -7.73 4.04 6.20
C VAL A 5 -6.42 4.51 6.82
N LEU A 6 -6.47 5.24 7.94
CA LEU A 6 -5.26 5.72 8.61
C LEU A 6 -4.35 4.56 9.04
N ARG A 7 -4.93 3.54 9.67
CA ARG A 7 -4.18 2.35 10.11
C ARG A 7 -3.54 1.62 8.94
N TRP A 8 -4.27 1.47 7.84
CA TRP A 8 -3.75 0.86 6.63
C TRP A 8 -2.59 1.68 6.05
N LEU A 9 -2.72 3.00 5.94
CA LEU A 9 -1.65 3.88 5.47
C LEU A 9 -0.40 3.78 6.36
N GLN A 10 -0.55 3.78 7.68
CA GLN A 10 0.57 3.61 8.62
C GLN A 10 1.24 2.23 8.48
N ALA A 11 0.48 1.16 8.22
CA ALA A 11 1.03 -0.15 7.96
C ALA A 11 1.82 -0.21 6.63
N GLN A 12 1.45 0.59 5.64
CA GLN A 12 2.15 0.67 4.37
C GLN A 12 3.40 1.55 4.42
N LEU A 13 3.32 2.71 5.09
CA LEU A 13 4.30 3.79 5.02
C LEU A 13 5.20 3.91 6.27
N GLY A 14 4.84 3.24 7.35
CA GLY A 14 5.48 3.35 8.67
C GLY A 14 4.73 4.29 9.63
N PRO A 15 5.06 4.24 10.93
CA PRO A 15 4.38 5.03 11.97
C PRO A 15 4.78 6.51 12.00
N ASP A 16 5.92 6.87 11.41
CA ASP A 16 6.52 8.21 11.48
C ASP A 16 5.91 9.22 10.48
N VAL A 17 4.83 8.83 9.79
CA VAL A 17 4.22 9.70 8.77
C VAL A 17 3.26 10.69 9.41
N ASP A 18 3.38 11.97 9.03
CA ASP A 18 2.48 13.02 9.49
C ASP A 18 1.03 12.74 9.07
N THR A 19 0.19 12.51 10.07
CA THR A 19 -1.24 12.23 9.87
C THR A 19 -1.99 13.41 9.27
N THR A 20 -1.53 14.64 9.49
CA THR A 20 -2.12 15.86 8.91
C THR A 20 -1.88 15.90 7.41
N ASP A 21 -0.64 15.63 6.97
CA ASP A 21 -0.30 15.54 5.56
C ASP A 21 -1.05 14.41 4.86
N LEU A 22 -1.10 13.21 5.47
CA LEU A 22 -1.89 12.09 4.95
C LEU A 22 -3.36 12.45 4.78
N THR A 23 -3.95 13.16 5.74
CA THR A 23 -5.35 13.58 5.67
C THR A 23 -5.57 14.57 4.51
N ARG A 24 -4.67 15.53 4.31
CA ARG A 24 -4.74 16.48 3.19
C ARG A 24 -4.62 15.76 1.84
N ARG A 25 -3.66 14.85 1.68
CA ARG A 25 -3.50 14.07 0.45
C ARG A 25 -4.71 13.18 0.19
N TYR A 26 -5.24 12.56 1.24
CA TYR A 26 -6.45 11.75 1.14
C TYR A 26 -7.65 12.56 0.66
N GLN A 27 -7.85 13.78 1.17
CA GLN A 27 -8.91 14.67 0.70
C GLN A 27 -8.75 15.04 -0.77
N ARG A 28 -7.51 15.18 -1.27
CA ARG A 28 -7.22 15.52 -2.67
C ARG A 28 -7.37 14.33 -3.62
N LEU A 29 -6.87 13.16 -3.22
CA LEU A 29 -6.79 11.98 -4.09
C LEU A 29 -8.02 11.07 -3.98
N GLY A 30 -8.73 11.10 -2.85
CA GLY A 30 -9.94 10.31 -2.63
C GLY A 30 -9.73 8.79 -2.49
N SER A 31 -8.48 8.31 -2.45
CA SER A 31 -8.16 6.88 -2.31
C SER A 31 -6.92 6.68 -1.43
N ALA A 32 -7.00 5.74 -0.48
CA ALA A 32 -5.88 5.38 0.38
C ALA A 32 -4.73 4.77 -0.42
N ARG A 33 -5.05 3.95 -1.42
CA ARG A 33 -4.07 3.38 -2.36
C ARG A 33 -3.30 4.48 -3.08
N ALA A 34 -4.00 5.46 -3.63
CA ALA A 34 -3.39 6.59 -4.32
C ALA A 34 -2.46 7.40 -3.40
N VAL A 35 -2.88 7.67 -2.16
CA VAL A 35 -2.03 8.35 -1.16
C VAL A 35 -0.76 7.56 -0.87
N ALA A 36 -0.87 6.25 -0.65
CA ALA A 36 0.30 5.42 -0.35
C ALA A 36 1.29 5.38 -1.52
N LEU A 37 0.79 5.26 -2.75
CA LEU A 37 1.63 5.28 -3.95
C LEU A 37 2.34 6.62 -4.12
N GLU A 38 1.65 7.74 -3.92
CA GLU A 38 2.25 9.07 -4.02
C GLU A 38 3.41 9.25 -3.03
N VAL A 39 3.19 8.90 -1.75
CA VAL A 39 4.22 9.03 -0.72
C VAL A 39 5.43 8.12 -1.00
N LEU A 40 5.20 6.89 -1.49
CA LEU A 40 6.31 6.00 -1.85
C LEU A 40 7.08 6.51 -3.06
N GLN A 41 6.39 7.02 -4.08
CA GLN A 41 7.03 7.58 -5.28
C GLN A 41 7.87 8.81 -4.93
N GLU A 42 7.39 9.68 -4.03
CA GLU A 42 8.19 10.80 -3.51
C GLU A 42 9.46 10.33 -2.80
N ARG A 43 9.36 9.31 -1.94
CA ARG A 43 10.54 8.74 -1.25
C ARG A 43 11.56 8.14 -2.23
N ILE A 44 11.07 7.43 -3.25
CA ILE A 44 11.92 6.90 -4.32
C ILE A 44 12.61 8.04 -5.06
N ALA A 45 11.87 9.09 -5.44
CA ALA A 45 12.41 10.25 -6.14
C ALA A 45 13.49 10.97 -5.32
N VAL A 46 13.30 11.12 -4.00
CA VAL A 46 14.30 11.69 -3.08
C VAL A 46 15.57 10.84 -3.06
N LEU A 47 15.46 9.52 -2.89
CA LEU A 47 16.62 8.64 -2.82
C LEU A 47 17.39 8.55 -4.15
N VAL A 48 16.69 8.58 -5.28
CA VAL A 48 17.30 8.53 -6.62
C VAL A 48 17.98 9.87 -6.97
N ALA A 49 17.53 10.98 -6.39
CA ALA A 49 18.20 12.28 -6.54
C ALA A 49 19.54 12.34 -5.77
N GLU A 50 19.69 11.52 -4.73
CA GLU A 50 20.93 11.40 -3.96
C GLU A 50 21.90 10.37 -4.59
N PRO A 51 23.22 10.50 -4.38
CA PRO A 51 24.16 9.47 -4.79
C PRO A 51 23.84 8.15 -4.09
N LEU A 52 23.49 7.12 -4.88
CA LEU A 52 23.09 5.82 -4.34
C LEU A 52 24.22 5.11 -3.57
N LYS A 53 25.48 5.44 -3.86
CA LYS A 53 26.64 4.89 -3.16
C LYS A 53 27.64 6.00 -2.84
N VAL A 54 27.95 6.14 -1.55
CA VAL A 54 28.93 7.09 -1.06
C VAL A 54 29.98 6.34 -0.25
N THR A 55 31.24 6.45 -0.64
CA THR A 55 32.38 5.92 0.13
C THR A 55 33.21 7.08 0.65
N VAL A 56 33.30 7.20 1.96
CA VAL A 56 34.13 8.23 2.63
C VAL A 56 35.46 7.60 3.03
N ASN A 57 36.53 7.97 2.31
CA ASN A 57 37.95 7.71 2.61
C ASN A 57 38.26 6.40 3.37
N GLY A 58 37.67 5.28 2.93
CA GLY A 58 37.96 3.93 3.45
C GLY A 58 37.34 3.58 4.80
N VAL A 59 36.55 4.47 5.43
CA VAL A 59 35.99 4.23 6.77
C VAL A 59 34.53 3.79 6.70
N VAL A 60 33.75 4.35 5.76
CA VAL A 60 32.31 4.06 5.65
C VAL A 60 31.90 4.00 4.18
N THR A 61 31.12 2.97 3.84
CA THR A 61 30.37 2.91 2.58
C THR A 61 28.89 2.88 2.92
N ILE A 62 28.14 3.84 2.38
CA ILE A 62 26.68 3.87 2.42
C ILE A 62 26.18 3.47 1.03
N ASP A 63 25.27 2.51 0.96
CA ASP A 63 24.66 2.03 -0.27
C ASP A 63 23.14 1.98 -0.12
N ASN A 64 22.45 2.83 -0.89
CA ASN A 64 21.00 3.00 -0.90
C ASN A 64 20.32 2.22 -2.03
N SER A 65 21.06 1.52 -2.90
CA SER A 65 20.48 0.79 -4.05
C SER A 65 19.45 -0.27 -3.61
N ALA A 66 19.76 -1.01 -2.54
CA ALA A 66 18.85 -2.00 -1.96
C ALA A 66 17.58 -1.37 -1.37
N ASN A 67 17.70 -0.16 -0.83
CA ASN A 67 16.57 0.59 -0.26
C ASN A 67 15.61 1.03 -1.36
N VAL A 68 16.14 1.59 -2.46
CA VAL A 68 15.33 1.96 -3.64
C VAL A 68 14.59 0.73 -4.18
N ALA A 69 15.30 -0.37 -4.41
CA ALA A 69 14.70 -1.61 -4.90
C ALA A 69 13.65 -2.20 -3.95
N ALA A 70 13.77 -1.99 -2.64
CA ALA A 70 12.76 -2.40 -1.66
C ALA A 70 11.50 -1.52 -1.73
N LEU A 71 11.67 -0.19 -1.88
CA LEU A 71 10.54 0.74 -2.02
C LEU A 71 9.79 0.54 -3.34
N GLU A 72 10.49 0.28 -4.44
CA GLU A 72 9.86 -0.02 -5.73
C GLU A 72 9.01 -1.29 -5.66
N ARG A 73 9.54 -2.37 -5.06
CA ARG A 73 8.77 -3.61 -4.82
C ARG A 73 7.55 -3.35 -3.93
N ARG A 74 7.69 -2.50 -2.92
CA ARG A 74 6.57 -2.12 -2.04
C ARG A 74 5.50 -1.34 -2.82
N ALA A 75 5.88 -0.41 -3.68
CA ALA A 75 4.95 0.33 -4.52
C ALA A 75 4.20 -0.60 -5.49
N ALA A 76 4.90 -1.56 -6.10
CA ALA A 76 4.27 -2.59 -6.93
C ALA A 76 3.25 -3.41 -6.11
N HIS A 77 3.61 -3.89 -4.92
CA HIS A 77 2.71 -4.62 -4.04
C HIS A 77 1.48 -3.79 -3.63
N ILE A 78 1.62 -2.49 -3.36
CA ILE A 78 0.49 -1.61 -3.00
C ILE A 78 -0.49 -1.43 -4.17
N THR A 79 0.01 -1.47 -5.41
CA THR A 79 -0.86 -1.39 -6.59
C THR A 79 -1.88 -2.53 -6.63
N GLU A 80 -1.50 -3.71 -6.14
CA GLU A 80 -2.33 -4.91 -6.07
C GLU A 80 -3.07 -5.09 -4.74
N ALA A 81 -2.72 -4.32 -3.70
CA ALA A 81 -3.28 -4.47 -2.37
C ALA A 81 -4.71 -3.89 -2.30
N ASP A 82 -5.60 -4.60 -1.60
CA ASP A 82 -6.93 -4.10 -1.27
C ASP A 82 -6.82 -3.02 -0.21
N ALA A 83 -7.13 -1.77 -0.60
CA ALA A 83 -7.28 -0.68 0.34
C ALA A 83 -8.68 -0.71 0.96
N PRO A 84 -8.85 -0.26 2.21
CA PRO A 84 -10.14 -0.32 2.91
C PRO A 84 -11.22 0.56 2.29
N ASP A 85 -10.86 1.51 1.43
CA ASP A 85 -11.78 2.37 0.70
C ASP A 85 -11.95 2.00 -0.78
N ASP A 86 -11.25 0.96 -1.25
CA ASP A 86 -11.58 0.35 -2.53
C ASP A 86 -12.88 -0.44 -2.34
N ALA A 87 -13.98 0.12 -2.84
CA ALA A 87 -15.20 -0.63 -3.02
C ALA A 87 -14.91 -1.76 -4.01
N SER A 88 -14.54 -2.93 -3.49
CA SER A 88 -14.48 -4.15 -4.29
C SER A 88 -15.83 -4.27 -5.00
N PRO A 89 -15.90 -4.23 -6.35
CA PRO A 89 -17.15 -4.57 -7.02
C PRO A 89 -17.52 -5.95 -6.47
N PRO A 90 -18.77 -6.16 -6.02
CA PRO A 90 -19.14 -7.40 -5.36
C PRO A 90 -18.76 -8.53 -6.31
N SER A 91 -17.65 -9.22 -5.99
CA SER A 91 -17.27 -10.43 -6.67
C SER A 91 -18.46 -11.32 -6.44
N HIS A 92 -19.20 -11.61 -7.51
CA HIS A 92 -20.40 -12.42 -7.46
C HIS A 92 -19.95 -13.79 -6.97
N SER A 93 -19.97 -13.95 -5.65
CA SER A 93 -19.78 -15.22 -5.01
C SER A 93 -21.00 -16.01 -5.43
N LEU A 94 -20.83 -16.87 -6.45
CA LEU A 94 -21.84 -17.79 -6.97
C LEU A 94 -22.14 -18.88 -5.92
N LEU A 95 -22.32 -18.49 -4.67
CA LEU A 95 -22.79 -19.35 -3.59
C LEU A 95 -24.30 -19.55 -3.80
N THR A 96 -24.63 -20.48 -4.69
CA THR A 96 -26.00 -20.97 -4.82
C THR A 96 -26.21 -22.03 -3.74
N THR A 97 -27.13 -21.75 -2.81
CA THR A 97 -27.57 -22.75 -1.83
C THR A 97 -28.44 -23.78 -2.54
N VAL A 98 -28.00 -25.03 -2.60
CA VAL A 98 -28.82 -26.15 -3.08
C VAL A 98 -29.62 -26.68 -1.89
N GLN A 99 -30.95 -26.58 -1.94
CA GLN A 99 -31.82 -27.23 -0.96
C GLN A 99 -32.13 -28.66 -1.40
N LEU A 100 -31.75 -29.63 -0.56
CA LEU A 100 -32.07 -31.04 -0.75
C LEU A 100 -33.37 -31.37 0.00
N PHE A 101 -34.35 -31.93 -0.71
CA PHE A 101 -35.58 -32.46 -0.11
C PHE A 101 -35.53 -33.99 -0.08
N SER A 102 -36.05 -34.59 0.99
CA SER A 102 -36.11 -36.04 1.13
C SER A 102 -37.18 -36.63 0.20
N ARG A 103 -36.84 -37.72 -0.50
CA ARG A 103 -37.76 -38.44 -1.38
C ARG A 103 -38.51 -39.52 -0.58
N PRO A 104 -39.85 -39.55 -0.60
CA PRO A 104 -40.61 -40.61 0.07
C PRO A 104 -40.34 -41.96 -0.59
N ARG A 105 -40.03 -42.98 0.21
CA ARG A 105 -39.89 -44.37 -0.24
C ARG A 105 -41.28 -44.99 -0.42
N ARG A 106 -41.49 -45.64 -1.56
CA ARG A 106 -42.73 -46.36 -1.91
C ARG A 106 -42.64 -47.80 -1.43
#